data_AF-A0A3C0FBR9-F1
#
_entry.id   AF-A0A3C0FBR9-F1
#
_cell.length_a   1.000
_cell.length_b   1.000
_cell.length_c   1.000
_cell.angle_alpha   90.00
_cell.angle_beta   90.00
_cell.angle_gamma   90.00
#
_symmetry.space_group_name_H-M   'P 1'
#
loop_
_entity.id
_entity.type
_entity.pdbx_description
1 polymer ?
#
loop_
_entity_poly.entity_id
_entity_poly.type
_entity_poly.pdbx_seq_one_letter_code
_entity_poly.pdbx_strand_id
1 'polypeptide(L)'
;KDRTWSGVRGKGYHDLVLFTGVRCDLAERGLATLKHFAPHLKTFAICRRSHPNADFTVPVLPKTEKWRDYLEELIATLGPR
;
A
#
# COMPACT_ATOMS: atom_id res chain seq x y z
N LYS A 1 17.19 5.04 -7.90
CA LYS A 1 16.29 4.79 -9.04
C LYS A 1 17.09 4.06 -10.11
N ASP A 2 16.74 2.82 -10.40
CA ASP A 2 17.42 2.02 -11.43
C ASP A 2 17.00 2.45 -12.84
N ARG A 3 17.90 3.11 -13.58
CA ARG A 3 17.57 3.65 -14.91
C ARG A 3 17.16 2.57 -15.91
N THR A 4 17.46 1.30 -15.66
CA THR A 4 17.15 0.17 -16.54
C THR A 4 15.82 -0.51 -16.22
N TRP A 5 15.20 -0.22 -15.07
CA TRP A 5 13.93 -0.84 -14.71
C TRP A 5 12.76 -0.24 -15.49
N SER A 6 12.10 -1.06 -16.30
CA SER A 6 10.94 -0.69 -17.11
C SER A 6 9.61 -0.80 -16.37
N GLY A 7 9.60 -1.11 -15.08
CA GLY A 7 8.38 -1.36 -14.31
C GLY A 7 7.77 -2.74 -14.56
N VAL A 8 6.80 -3.12 -13.71
CA VAL A 8 6.16 -4.46 -13.74
C VAL A 8 5.49 -4.74 -15.09
N ARG A 9 4.90 -3.71 -15.72
CA ARG A 9 4.22 -3.82 -17.03
C ARG A 9 5.01 -3.22 -18.19
N GLY A 10 6.29 -2.92 -18.00
CA GLY A 10 7.10 -2.24 -19.04
C GLY A 10 6.72 -0.78 -19.29
N LYS A 11 5.86 -0.18 -18.45
CA LYS A 11 5.35 1.20 -18.60
C LYS A 11 6.07 2.22 -17.72
N GLY A 12 7.25 1.87 -17.23
CA GLY A 12 8.05 2.70 -16.33
C GLY A 12 7.64 2.56 -14.87
N TYR A 13 8.08 3.53 -14.09
CA TYR A 13 7.95 3.56 -12.63
C TYR A 13 6.51 3.81 -12.20
N HIS A 14 6.09 3.10 -11.15
CA HIS A 14 4.91 3.48 -10.38
C HIS A 14 5.23 4.67 -9.48
N ASP A 15 4.22 5.47 -9.19
CA ASP A 15 4.23 6.58 -8.23
C ASP A 15 3.64 6.18 -6.87
N LEU A 16 2.74 5.20 -6.85
CA LEU A 16 2.10 4.66 -5.66
C LEU A 16 2.23 3.13 -5.58
N VAL A 17 2.50 2.61 -4.38
CA VAL A 17 2.36 1.19 -4.04
C VAL A 17 1.39 1.02 -2.90
N LEU A 18 0.47 0.07 -3.08
CA LEU A 18 -0.53 -0.30 -2.10
C LEU A 18 -0.16 -1.63 -1.43
N PHE A 19 -0.03 -1.62 -0.11
CA PHE A 19 0.15 -2.83 0.70
C PHE A 19 -1.19 -3.22 1.31
N THR A 20 -1.69 -4.41 0.97
CA THR A 20 -2.89 -4.99 1.56
C THR A 20 -2.82 -6.51 1.53
N GLY A 21 -3.46 -7.21 2.48
CA GLY A 21 -3.50 -8.67 2.54
C GLY A 21 -2.17 -9.38 2.82
N VAL A 22 -1.09 -8.64 3.10
CA VAL A 22 0.24 -9.19 3.39
C VAL A 22 0.41 -9.40 4.89
N ARG A 23 1.19 -10.41 5.28
CA ARG A 23 1.59 -10.58 6.70
C ARG A 23 2.33 -9.33 7.18
N CYS A 24 2.02 -8.87 8.40
CA CYS A 24 2.52 -7.59 8.89
C CYS A 24 4.06 -7.52 8.97
N ASP A 25 4.72 -8.61 9.34
CA ASP A 25 6.19 -8.69 9.36
C ASP A 25 6.81 -8.47 7.98
N LEU A 26 6.24 -9.08 6.95
CA LEU A 26 6.69 -8.91 5.58
C LEU A 26 6.38 -7.51 5.04
N ALA A 27 5.18 -6.98 5.36
CA ALA A 27 4.79 -5.63 4.98
C ALA A 27 5.74 -4.58 5.59
N GLU A 28 6.05 -4.68 6.89
CA GLU A 28 6.96 -3.74 7.56
C GLU A 28 8.36 -3.74 6.95
N ARG A 29 8.91 -4.93 6.68
CA ARG A 29 10.24 -5.04 6.08
C ARG A 29 10.27 -4.46 4.67
N GLY A 30 9.24 -4.73 3.87
CA GLY A 30 9.09 -4.14 2.54
C GLY A 30 8.96 -2.62 2.59
N LEU A 31 8.08 -2.10 3.44
CA LEU A 31 7.86 -0.67 3.59
C LEU A 31 9.11 0.07 4.09
N ALA A 32 9.86 -0.51 5.04
CA ALA A 32 11.13 0.06 5.49
C ALA A 32 12.14 0.19 4.33
N THR A 33 12.25 -0.84 3.48
CA THR A 33 13.10 -0.76 2.29
C THR A 33 12.66 0.36 1.35
N LEU A 34 11.36 0.48 1.08
CA LEU A 34 10.84 1.52 0.20
C LEU A 34 11.05 2.93 0.76
N LYS A 35 10.82 3.11 2.07
CA LYS A 35 11.04 4.38 2.78
C LYS A 35 12.47 4.88 2.66
N HIS A 36 13.46 4.00 2.75
CA HIS A 36 14.88 4.39 2.73
C HIS A 36 15.49 4.43 1.32
N PHE A 37 15.07 3.53 0.41
CA PHE A 37 15.73 3.34 -0.88
C PHE A 37 14.90 3.79 -2.08
N ALA A 38 13.60 4.07 -1.89
CA ALA A 38 12.69 4.51 -2.93
C ALA A 38 11.80 5.70 -2.49
N PRO A 39 12.36 6.84 -2.05
CA PRO A 39 11.59 7.98 -1.53
C PRO A 39 10.70 8.68 -2.57
N HIS A 40 10.88 8.35 -3.86
CA HIS A 40 10.05 8.83 -4.95
C HIS A 40 8.71 8.10 -5.04
N LEU A 41 8.60 6.94 -4.39
CA LEU A 41 7.41 6.11 -4.36
C LEU A 41 6.57 6.49 -3.14
N LYS A 42 5.29 6.76 -3.33
CA LYS A 42 4.34 6.85 -2.23
C LYS A 42 3.89 5.47 -1.82
N THR A 43 3.78 5.25 -0.52
CA THR A 43 3.37 3.98 0.07
C THR A 43 2.09 4.16 0.85
N PHE A 44 1.09 3.33 0.55
CA PHE A 44 -0.17 3.32 1.30
C PHE A 44 -0.42 1.89 1.80
N ALA A 45 -0.49 1.73 3.12
CA ALA A 45 -0.87 0.47 3.74
C ALA A 45 -2.36 0.47 4.12
N ILE A 46 -3.13 -0.29 3.35
CA ILE A 46 -4.56 -0.58 3.57
C ILE A 46 -4.61 -1.96 4.24
N CYS A 47 -4.38 -1.98 5.56
CA CYS A 47 -4.36 -3.17 6.39
C CYS A 47 -5.16 -2.97 7.69
N ARG A 48 -5.57 -4.08 8.33
CA ARG A 48 -6.26 -4.06 9.65
C ARG A 48 -5.46 -3.40 10.77
N ARG A 49 -4.12 -3.43 10.67
CA ARG A 49 -3.19 -2.85 11.63
C ARG A 49 -2.45 -1.68 10.98
N SER A 50 -2.07 -0.70 11.80
CA SER A 50 -1.26 0.43 11.33
C SER A 50 0.16 -0.02 10.99
N HIS A 51 0.73 0.62 9.97
CA HIS A 51 2.07 0.34 9.45
C HIS A 51 2.92 1.63 9.48
N PRO A 52 3.78 1.85 10.50
CA PRO A 52 4.51 3.11 10.68
C PRO A 52 5.56 3.40 9.59
N ASN A 53 5.93 2.40 8.79
CA ASN A 53 6.85 2.57 7.67
C ASN A 53 6.18 3.01 6.36
N ALA A 54 4.85 3.04 6.30
CA ALA A 54 4.13 3.60 5.16
C ALA A 54 3.95 5.12 5.29
N ASP A 55 3.83 5.82 4.15
CA ASP A 55 3.51 7.25 4.14
C ASP A 55 2.06 7.50 4.59
N PHE A 56 1.16 6.60 4.19
CA PHE A 56 -0.25 6.66 4.53
C PHE A 56 -0.72 5.34 5.12
N THR A 57 -1.56 5.41 6.15
CA THR A 57 -2.20 4.26 6.76
C THR A 57 -3.67 4.56 7.01
N VAL A 58 -4.47 3.51 6.95
CA VAL A 58 -5.86 3.56 7.40
C VAL A 58 -5.90 3.50 8.94
N PRO A 59 -6.97 4.05 9.58
CA PRO A 59 -7.21 3.81 10.99
C PRO A 59 -7.17 2.32 11.33
N VAL A 60 -6.76 1.98 12.54
CA VAL A 60 -6.69 0.58 12.97
C VAL A 60 -8.12 0.00 13.00
N LEU A 61 -8.36 -1.02 12.17
CA LEU A 61 -9.64 -1.70 12.02
C LEU A 61 -9.47 -3.17 12.47
N PRO A 62 -9.49 -3.45 13.78
CA PRO A 62 -9.17 -4.78 14.30
C PRO A 62 -10.25 -5.81 13.99
N LYS A 63 -11.51 -5.37 13.82
CA LYS A 63 -12.64 -6.24 13.45
C LYS A 63 -12.64 -6.49 11.95
N THR A 64 -12.64 -7.76 11.55
CA THR A 64 -12.63 -8.18 10.14
C THR A 64 -13.83 -7.68 9.35
N GLU A 65 -15.00 -7.58 9.97
CA GLU A 65 -16.23 -7.05 9.34
C GLU A 65 -16.03 -5.59 8.93
N LYS A 66 -15.63 -4.73 9.90
CA LYS A 66 -15.33 -3.32 9.62
C LYS A 66 -14.25 -3.12 8.56
N TRP A 67 -13.31 -4.06 8.49
CA TRP A 67 -12.28 -4.06 7.46
C TRP A 67 -12.85 -4.31 6.08
N ARG A 68 -13.73 -5.32 5.95
CA ARG A 68 -14.43 -5.61 4.70
C ARG A 68 -15.31 -4.44 4.29
N ASP A 69 -16.10 -3.89 5.21
CA ASP A 69 -17.02 -2.80 4.92
C ASP A 69 -16.26 -1.55 4.41
N TYR A 70 -15.10 -1.24 5.00
CA TYR A 70 -14.22 -0.18 4.51
C TYR A 70 -13.73 -0.42 3.07
N LEU A 71 -13.34 -1.65 2.74
CA LEU A 71 -12.92 -1.99 1.38
C LEU A 71 -14.07 -1.90 0.38
N GLU A 72 -15.27 -2.34 0.77
CA GLU A 72 -16.47 -2.23 -0.07
C GLU A 72 -16.84 -0.77 -0.34
N GLU A 73 -16.80 0.09 0.69
CA GLU A 73 -17.03 1.53 0.55
C GLU A 73 -15.97 2.20 -0.33
N LEU A 74 -14.70 1.82 -0.16
CA LEU A 74 -13.60 2.31 -0.99
C LEU A 74 -13.80 1.94 -2.47
N ILE A 75 -14.18 0.69 -2.74
CA ILE A 75 -14.48 0.22 -4.10
C ILE A 75 -15.71 0.94 -4.66
N ALA A 76 -16.76 1.14 -3.87
CA ALA A 76 -17.96 1.88 -4.31
C ALA A 76 -17.63 3.34 -4.65
N THR A 77 -16.71 3.96 -3.91
CA THR A 77 -16.29 5.36 -4.14
C THR A 77 -15.39 5.52 -5.36
N LEU A 78 -14.51 4.53 -5.63
CA LEU A 78 -13.54 4.54 -6.73
C LEU A 78 -14.00 3.83 -8.00
N GLY A 79 -15.08 3.05 -7.90
CA GLY A 79 -15.68 2.33 -9.03
C GLY A 79 -16.13 3.27 -10.13
N PRO A 80 -16.36 2.75 -11.35
CA PRO A 80 -16.84 3.57 -12.45
C PRO A 80 -18.15 4.24 -12.03
N ARG A 81 -18.22 5.57 -12.18
CA ARG A 81 -19.50 6.27 -12.22
C ARG A 81 -20.31 5.81 -13.41
#